data_AF-A0A9D9V7Z7-F1
#
_entry.id   AF-A0A9D9V7Z7-F1
#
_cell.length_a   1.000
_cell.length_b   1.000
_cell.length_c   1.000
_cell.angle_alpha   90.00
_cell.angle_beta   90.00
_cell.angle_gamma   90.00
#
_symmetry.space_group_name_H-M   'P 1'
#
loop_
_entity.id
_entity.type
_entity.pdbx_description
1 polymer ?
#
loop_
_entity_poly.entity_id
_entity_poly.type
_entity_poly.pdbx_seq_one_letter_code
_entity_poly.pdbx_strand_id
1 'polypeptide(L)'
;MDNVQELLPLITNLPTLEELKAAAGEQIAVLSQQRAKLDGISTDLQKLIEAYNAQKSLLGHAAHWYGEQIWWLKIIVSIIAAGIAILLYIPFIISIALSFTISFVLIDHHAVATIRDRLITDDLVAQNNSVQEMLGLLNGTRENLEHGLAVLCRMNQEMGLENLKLRDNVESITQQVEEYSAINVSLNKTIENLQANEAHLTLQLVTLSEELRKYESMIADGSSSFAEESQAFKATTASLEEDGRQLQLVAQTLSHYVGRFPDMTGSVLSSNNSSPADQHKQQEATNSALRDSQKLLQEIDDIDLTDDYLSSLESQTQALSPPRRTGLNIPGNL
;
A
#
# COMPACT_ATOMS: atom_id res chain seq x y z
N MET A 1 7.62 5.52 -19.40
CA MET A 1 6.47 6.45 -19.30
C MET A 1 6.26 7.24 -20.60
N ASP A 2 7.19 7.20 -21.55
CA ASP A 2 7.15 8.07 -22.75
C ASP A 2 6.08 7.70 -23.80
N ASN A 3 5.67 6.43 -23.89
CA ASN A 3 4.67 6.00 -24.88
C ASN A 3 3.23 6.49 -24.62
N VAL A 4 2.91 6.96 -23.40
CA VAL A 4 1.56 7.44 -23.05
C VAL A 4 1.36 8.88 -23.51
N GLN A 5 2.43 9.70 -23.53
CA GLN A 5 2.36 11.09 -23.98
C GLN A 5 2.24 11.22 -25.51
N GLU A 6 2.74 10.25 -26.27
CA GLU A 6 2.64 10.23 -27.74
C GLU A 6 1.23 9.83 -28.23
N LEU A 7 0.48 9.06 -27.42
CA LEU A 7 -0.87 8.59 -27.75
C LEU A 7 -1.99 9.57 -27.34
N LEU A 8 -1.74 10.44 -26.35
CA LEU A 8 -2.69 11.45 -25.88
C LEU A 8 -3.23 12.38 -27.00
N PRO A 9 -2.39 12.97 -27.88
CA PRO A 9 -2.87 13.86 -28.94
C PRO A 9 -3.60 13.11 -30.06
N LEU A 10 -3.40 11.80 -30.21
CA LEU A 10 -4.19 10.98 -31.12
C LEU A 10 -5.60 10.78 -30.58
N ILE A 11 -5.75 10.47 -29.29
CA ILE A 11 -7.03 10.22 -28.60
C ILE A 11 -7.92 11.48 -28.57
N THR A 12 -7.33 12.67 -28.41
CA THR A 12 -8.10 13.93 -28.36
C THR A 12 -8.64 14.41 -29.70
N ASN A 13 -8.13 13.90 -30.82
CA ASN A 13 -8.58 14.25 -32.17
C ASN A 13 -9.49 13.19 -32.80
N LEU A 14 -9.83 12.10 -32.07
CA LEU A 14 -10.81 11.14 -32.56
C LEU A 14 -12.21 11.77 -32.51
N PRO A 15 -12.96 11.72 -33.62
CA PRO A 15 -14.35 12.17 -33.62
C PRO A 15 -15.15 11.40 -32.57
N THR A 16 -16.06 12.10 -31.91
CA THR A 16 -16.91 11.49 -30.88
C THR A 16 -17.81 10.42 -31.49
N LEU A 17 -18.30 9.49 -30.67
CA LEU A 17 -19.22 8.44 -31.15
C LEU A 17 -20.46 9.03 -31.84
N GLU A 18 -20.97 10.16 -31.34
CA GLU A 18 -22.12 10.86 -31.94
C GLU A 18 -21.77 11.49 -33.29
N GLU A 19 -20.57 12.06 -33.45
CA GLU A 19 -20.09 12.58 -34.76
C GLU A 19 -19.93 11.44 -35.77
N LEU A 20 -19.37 10.30 -35.35
CA LEU A 20 -19.21 9.13 -36.22
C LEU A 20 -20.56 8.56 -36.66
N LYS A 21 -21.52 8.49 -35.74
CA LYS A 21 -22.89 8.05 -35.99
C LYS A 21 -23.62 9.02 -36.92
N ALA A 22 -23.46 10.33 -36.74
CA ALA A 22 -24.05 11.34 -37.61
C ALA A 22 -23.48 11.25 -39.03
N ALA A 23 -22.16 11.18 -39.18
CA ALA A 23 -21.50 11.07 -40.48
C ALA A 23 -21.91 9.80 -41.23
N ALA A 24 -22.01 8.67 -40.54
CA ALA A 24 -22.44 7.43 -41.16
C ALA A 24 -23.95 7.42 -41.50
N GLY A 25 -24.78 8.05 -40.66
CA GLY A 25 -26.19 8.29 -40.96
C GLY A 25 -26.37 9.15 -42.22
N GLU A 26 -25.53 10.16 -42.42
CA GLU A 26 -25.51 10.97 -43.65
C GLU A 26 -25.15 10.13 -44.87
N GLN A 27 -24.13 9.25 -44.79
CA GLN A 27 -23.78 8.35 -45.89
C GLN A 27 -24.89 7.36 -46.24
N ILE A 28 -25.59 6.82 -45.24
CA ILE A 28 -26.77 5.97 -45.44
C ILE A 28 -27.90 6.76 -46.11
N ALA A 29 -28.09 8.03 -45.75
CA ALA A 29 -29.06 8.91 -46.39
C ALA A 29 -28.70 9.17 -47.87
N VAL A 30 -27.43 9.37 -48.20
CA VAL A 30 -26.96 9.50 -49.59
C VAL A 30 -27.26 8.22 -50.38
N LEU A 31 -26.98 7.04 -49.82
CA LEU A 31 -27.32 5.75 -50.45
C LEU A 31 -28.84 5.62 -50.68
N SER A 32 -29.66 6.07 -49.74
CA SER A 32 -31.12 6.09 -49.90
C SER A 32 -31.59 7.00 -51.02
N GLN A 33 -30.92 8.15 -51.22
CA GLN A 33 -31.22 9.07 -52.30
C GLN A 33 -30.80 8.50 -53.66
N GLN A 34 -29.64 7.85 -53.74
CA GLN A 34 -29.19 7.16 -54.94
C GLN A 34 -30.17 6.04 -55.32
N ARG A 35 -30.63 5.25 -54.33
CA ARG A 35 -31.68 4.24 -54.54
C ARG A 35 -32.93 4.84 -55.18
N ALA A 36 -33.44 5.93 -54.63
CA ALA A 36 -34.66 6.58 -55.14
C ALA A 36 -34.49 7.05 -56.60
N LYS A 37 -33.28 7.48 -56.99
CA LYS A 37 -32.98 7.82 -58.38
C LYS A 37 -32.98 6.59 -59.29
N LEU A 38 -32.37 5.48 -58.86
CA LEU A 38 -32.37 4.22 -59.61
C LEU A 38 -33.78 3.64 -59.76
N ASP A 39 -34.62 3.75 -58.73
CA ASP A 39 -36.01 3.32 -58.74
C ASP A 39 -36.85 4.12 -59.76
N GLY A 40 -36.63 5.45 -59.82
CA GLY A 40 -37.20 6.31 -60.84
C GLY A 40 -36.76 5.91 -62.26
N ILE A 41 -35.47 5.61 -62.46
CA ILE A 41 -34.94 5.15 -63.74
C ILE A 41 -35.56 3.81 -64.16
N SER A 42 -35.71 2.85 -63.25
CA SER A 42 -36.39 1.57 -63.53
C SER A 42 -37.83 1.79 -63.97
N THR A 43 -38.55 2.67 -63.27
CA THR A 43 -39.95 3.02 -63.60
C THR A 43 -40.05 3.68 -64.98
N ASP A 44 -39.13 4.58 -65.32
CA ASP A 44 -39.12 5.25 -66.62
C ASP A 44 -38.71 4.31 -67.76
N LEU A 45 -37.78 3.38 -67.53
CA LEU A 45 -37.45 2.29 -68.44
C LEU A 45 -38.68 1.42 -68.73
N GLN A 46 -39.45 1.08 -67.70
CA GLN A 46 -40.66 0.28 -67.85
C GLN A 46 -41.73 1.00 -68.68
N LYS A 47 -41.93 2.30 -68.44
CA LYS A 47 -42.81 3.14 -69.28
C LYS A 47 -42.30 3.27 -70.72
N LEU A 48 -40.97 3.33 -70.92
CA LEU A 48 -40.38 3.37 -72.26
C LEU A 48 -40.63 2.06 -73.01
N ILE A 49 -40.51 0.91 -72.35
CA ILE A 49 -40.86 -0.40 -72.90
C ILE A 49 -42.35 -0.42 -73.30
N GLU A 50 -43.24 0.06 -72.43
CA GLU A 50 -44.68 0.12 -72.70
C GLU A 50 -45.00 1.06 -73.88
N ALA A 51 -44.38 2.24 -73.93
CA ALA A 51 -44.58 3.23 -74.99
C ALA A 51 -44.00 2.76 -76.34
N TYR A 52 -42.84 2.11 -76.32
CA TYR A 52 -42.21 1.53 -77.50
C TYR A 52 -43.08 0.44 -78.12
N ASN A 53 -43.65 -0.43 -77.29
CA ASN A 53 -44.60 -1.45 -77.74
C ASN A 53 -45.91 -0.86 -78.30
N ALA A 54 -46.31 0.33 -77.84
CA ALA A 54 -47.55 0.99 -78.27
C ALA A 54 -47.41 1.83 -79.55
N GLN A 55 -46.24 2.39 -79.85
CA GLN A 55 -46.06 3.32 -80.98
C GLN A 55 -45.58 2.65 -82.26
N LYS A 56 -46.50 2.05 -83.02
CA LYS A 56 -46.28 1.80 -84.46
C LYS A 56 -46.73 3.04 -85.26
N SER A 57 -45.90 3.57 -86.15
CA SER A 57 -46.32 4.61 -87.13
C SER A 57 -47.46 4.08 -88.01
N LEU A 58 -48.31 4.93 -88.62
CA LEU A 58 -49.36 4.48 -89.57
C LEU A 58 -48.76 3.66 -90.73
N LEU A 59 -47.58 4.05 -91.22
CA LEU A 59 -46.83 3.27 -92.23
C LEU A 59 -46.31 1.95 -91.65
N GLY A 60 -45.89 1.96 -90.38
CA GLY A 60 -45.49 0.76 -89.64
C GLY A 60 -46.65 -0.21 -89.43
N HIS A 61 -47.86 0.28 -89.14
CA HIS A 61 -49.08 -0.52 -89.06
C HIS A 61 -49.45 -1.15 -90.41
N ALA A 62 -49.35 -0.38 -91.50
CA ALA A 62 -49.61 -0.88 -92.85
C ALA A 62 -48.56 -1.91 -93.29
N ALA A 63 -47.27 -1.66 -93.03
CA ALA A 63 -46.18 -2.60 -93.28
C ALA A 63 -46.31 -3.87 -92.44
N HIS A 64 -46.74 -3.75 -91.18
CA HIS A 64 -46.96 -4.88 -90.29
C HIS A 64 -48.15 -5.73 -90.68
N TRP A 65 -49.30 -5.10 -90.93
CA TRP A 65 -50.46 -5.77 -91.49
C TRP A 65 -50.07 -6.47 -92.80
N TYR A 66 -49.49 -5.75 -93.77
CA TYR A 66 -49.10 -6.32 -95.05
C TYR A 66 -48.06 -7.43 -94.92
N GLY A 67 -47.09 -7.30 -94.02
CA GLY A 67 -46.05 -8.29 -93.76
C GLY A 67 -46.58 -9.62 -93.26
N GLU A 68 -47.53 -9.60 -92.32
CA GLU A 68 -48.14 -10.79 -91.68
C GLU A 68 -49.14 -11.53 -92.58
N GLN A 69 -49.67 -10.89 -93.62
CA GLN A 69 -50.64 -11.54 -94.50
C GLN A 69 -50.02 -12.65 -95.36
N ILE A 70 -50.86 -13.65 -95.67
CA ILE A 70 -50.51 -14.77 -96.52
C ILE A 70 -50.33 -14.30 -97.98
N TRP A 71 -49.46 -14.95 -98.76
CA TRP A 71 -49.09 -14.52 -100.12
C TRP A 71 -50.30 -14.27 -101.04
N TRP A 72 -51.31 -15.13 -101.04
CA TRP A 72 -52.51 -14.91 -101.88
C TRP A 72 -53.25 -13.59 -101.57
N LEU A 73 -53.28 -13.15 -100.30
CA LEU A 73 -53.89 -11.86 -99.96
C LEU A 73 -53.05 -10.67 -100.45
N LYS A 74 -51.72 -10.79 -100.43
CA LYS A 74 -50.78 -9.81 -101.01
C LYS A 74 -50.99 -9.65 -102.52
N ILE A 75 -51.26 -10.75 -103.22
CA ILE A 75 -51.61 -10.74 -104.66
C ILE A 75 -52.93 -9.98 -104.88
N ILE A 76 -53.96 -10.25 -104.09
CA ILE A 76 -55.27 -9.58 -104.20
C ILE A 76 -55.12 -8.07 -103.99
N VAL A 77 -54.40 -7.64 -102.96
CA VAL A 77 -54.14 -6.21 -102.69
C VAL A 77 -53.38 -5.55 -103.84
N SER A 78 -52.41 -6.25 -104.44
CA SER A 78 -51.65 -5.76 -105.59
C SER A 78 -52.52 -5.60 -106.85
N ILE A 79 -53.45 -6.54 -107.09
CA ILE A 79 -54.41 -6.47 -108.21
C ILE A 79 -55.36 -5.29 -108.03
N ILE A 80 -55.87 -5.07 -106.81
CA ILE A 80 -56.76 -3.93 -106.50
C ILE A 80 -56.00 -2.60 -106.67
N ALA A 81 -54.77 -2.51 -106.17
CA ALA A 81 -53.92 -1.33 -106.33
C ALA A 81 -53.62 -1.04 -107.81
N ALA A 82 -53.37 -2.09 -108.61
CA ALA A 82 -53.20 -1.95 -110.05
C ALA A 82 -54.47 -1.46 -110.74
N GLY A 83 -55.65 -1.97 -110.35
CA GLY A 83 -56.95 -1.49 -110.84
C GLY A 83 -57.19 -0.01 -110.55
N ILE A 84 -56.86 0.46 -109.35
CA ILE A 84 -56.99 1.87 -108.94
C ILE A 84 -56.02 2.76 -109.73
N ALA A 85 -54.79 2.30 -109.96
CA ALA A 85 -53.80 3.05 -110.74
C ALA A 85 -54.18 3.18 -112.23
N ILE A 86 -54.82 2.15 -112.81
CA ILE A 86 -55.40 2.22 -114.17
C ILE A 86 -56.50 3.28 -114.25
N LEU A 87 -57.36 3.37 -113.23
CA LEU A 87 -58.38 4.42 -113.09
C LEU A 87 -57.77 5.83 -113.01
N LEU A 88 -56.53 5.96 -112.53
CA LEU A 88 -55.77 7.21 -112.47
C LEU A 88 -54.93 7.47 -113.73
N TYR A 89 -55.18 6.76 -114.83
CA TYR A 89 -54.46 6.88 -116.10
C TYR A 89 -52.95 6.60 -116.02
N ILE A 90 -52.50 5.85 -115.01
CA ILE A 90 -51.12 5.38 -114.93
C ILE A 90 -50.98 4.18 -115.87
N PRO A 91 -49.97 4.14 -116.76
CA PRO A 91 -49.74 3.01 -117.66
C PRO A 91 -49.65 1.69 -116.89
N PHE A 92 -50.31 0.65 -117.39
CA PHE A 92 -50.42 -0.66 -116.73
C PHE A 92 -49.06 -1.24 -116.28
N ILE A 93 -48.03 -1.12 -117.13
CA ILE A 93 -46.67 -1.59 -116.84
C ILE A 93 -46.06 -0.82 -115.66
N ILE A 94 -46.27 0.50 -115.62
CA ILE A 94 -45.77 1.38 -114.53
C ILE A 94 -46.52 1.07 -113.23
N SER A 95 -47.83 0.83 -113.31
CA SER A 95 -48.65 0.45 -112.16
C SER A 95 -48.22 -0.88 -111.53
N ILE A 96 -47.96 -1.91 -112.35
CA ILE A 96 -47.44 -3.19 -111.89
C ILE A 96 -46.08 -3.01 -111.22
N ALA A 97 -45.16 -2.28 -111.87
CA ALA A 97 -43.84 -2.01 -111.31
C ALA A 97 -43.93 -1.29 -109.95
N LEU A 98 -44.78 -0.26 -109.84
CA LEU A 98 -45.01 0.49 -108.61
C LEU A 98 -45.56 -0.41 -107.49
N SER A 99 -46.51 -1.29 -107.80
CA SER A 99 -47.07 -2.25 -106.84
C SER A 99 -46.00 -3.23 -106.32
N PHE A 100 -45.13 -3.74 -107.19
CA PHE A 100 -44.02 -4.60 -106.78
C PHE A 100 -43.00 -3.84 -105.92
N THR A 101 -42.66 -2.61 -106.28
CA THR A 101 -41.74 -1.77 -105.49
C THR A 101 -42.33 -1.45 -104.11
N ILE A 102 -43.61 -1.05 -104.04
CA ILE A 102 -44.29 -0.78 -102.77
C ILE A 102 -44.36 -2.05 -101.92
N SER A 103 -44.70 -3.20 -102.52
CA SER A 103 -44.73 -4.48 -101.83
C SER A 103 -43.36 -4.87 -101.29
N PHE A 104 -42.28 -4.67 -102.05
CA PHE A 104 -40.92 -4.95 -101.62
C PHE A 104 -40.51 -4.03 -100.46
N VAL A 105 -40.77 -2.73 -100.58
CA VAL A 105 -40.50 -1.74 -99.52
C VAL A 105 -41.29 -2.06 -98.24
N LEU A 106 -42.56 -2.45 -98.34
CA LEU A 106 -43.37 -2.79 -97.16
C LEU A 106 -42.87 -4.07 -96.47
N ILE A 107 -42.48 -5.10 -97.24
CA ILE A 107 -41.95 -6.35 -96.71
C ILE A 107 -40.58 -6.13 -96.06
N ASP A 108 -39.69 -5.39 -96.73
CA ASP A 108 -38.37 -5.05 -96.20
C ASP A 108 -38.48 -4.18 -94.94
N HIS A 109 -39.33 -3.15 -94.98
CA HIS A 109 -39.59 -2.30 -93.83
C HIS A 109 -40.17 -3.09 -92.64
N HIS A 110 -41.09 -4.04 -92.89
CA HIS A 110 -41.60 -4.93 -91.86
C HIS A 110 -40.50 -5.81 -91.26
N ALA A 111 -39.66 -6.42 -92.09
CA ALA A 111 -38.57 -7.29 -91.62
C ALA A 111 -37.55 -6.53 -90.78
N VAL A 112 -37.09 -5.37 -91.26
CA VAL A 112 -36.14 -4.50 -90.54
C VAL A 112 -36.76 -3.94 -89.26
N ALA A 113 -38.01 -3.47 -89.30
CA ALA A 113 -38.70 -2.95 -88.12
C ALA A 113 -38.88 -4.04 -87.06
N THR A 114 -39.29 -5.26 -87.44
CA THR A 114 -39.50 -6.36 -86.49
C THR A 114 -38.20 -6.77 -85.80
N ILE A 115 -37.09 -6.84 -86.55
CA ILE A 115 -35.77 -7.16 -85.99
C ILE A 115 -35.31 -6.06 -85.04
N ARG A 116 -35.43 -4.79 -85.45
CA ARG A 116 -35.05 -3.64 -84.63
C ARG A 116 -35.90 -3.55 -83.36
N ASP A 117 -37.21 -3.74 -83.46
CA ASP A 117 -38.13 -3.67 -82.33
C ASP A 117 -37.84 -4.75 -81.30
N ARG A 118 -37.52 -5.96 -81.77
CA ARG A 118 -37.08 -7.05 -80.89
C ARG A 118 -35.76 -6.73 -80.19
N LEU A 119 -34.74 -6.27 -80.93
CA LEU A 119 -33.44 -5.89 -80.37
C LEU A 119 -33.56 -4.80 -79.31
N ILE A 120 -34.34 -3.75 -79.59
CA ILE A 120 -34.55 -2.64 -78.65
C ILE A 120 -35.33 -3.10 -77.42
N THR A 121 -36.37 -3.91 -77.60
CA THR A 121 -37.15 -4.44 -76.47
C THR A 121 -36.31 -5.37 -75.60
N ASP A 122 -35.54 -6.27 -76.20
CA ASP A 122 -34.64 -7.19 -75.48
C ASP A 122 -33.55 -6.41 -74.71
N ASP A 123 -32.98 -5.36 -75.31
CA ASP A 123 -31.98 -4.49 -74.66
C ASP A 123 -32.58 -3.67 -73.50
N LEU A 124 -33.77 -3.11 -73.68
CA LEU A 124 -34.47 -2.37 -72.61
C LEU A 124 -34.87 -3.30 -71.45
N VAL A 125 -35.31 -4.52 -71.73
CA VAL A 125 -35.60 -5.53 -70.70
C VAL A 125 -34.33 -5.94 -69.96
N ALA A 126 -33.21 -6.15 -70.68
CA ALA A 126 -31.93 -6.46 -70.07
C ALA A 126 -31.43 -5.32 -69.16
N GLN A 127 -31.55 -4.06 -69.61
CA GLN A 127 -31.23 -2.90 -68.78
C GLN A 127 -32.11 -2.82 -67.54
N ASN A 128 -33.43 -3.01 -67.67
CA ASN A 128 -34.33 -2.98 -66.52
C ASN A 128 -33.99 -4.06 -65.49
N ASN A 129 -33.69 -5.28 -65.94
CA ASN A 129 -33.26 -6.37 -65.07
C ASN A 129 -31.95 -6.05 -64.35
N SER A 130 -30.98 -5.43 -65.04
CA SER A 130 -29.71 -5.01 -64.43
C SER A 130 -29.93 -3.92 -63.37
N VAL A 131 -30.82 -2.95 -63.62
CA VAL A 131 -31.18 -1.91 -62.64
C VAL A 131 -31.87 -2.53 -61.42
N GLN A 132 -32.78 -3.50 -61.62
CA GLN A 132 -33.43 -4.24 -60.54
C GLN A 132 -32.43 -5.01 -59.67
N GLU A 133 -31.47 -5.69 -60.28
CA GLU A 133 -30.39 -6.38 -59.56
C GLU A 133 -29.54 -5.40 -58.76
N MET A 134 -29.18 -4.26 -59.36
CA MET A 134 -28.41 -3.22 -58.69
C MET A 134 -29.17 -2.60 -57.51
N LEU A 135 -30.50 -2.41 -57.63
CA LEU A 135 -31.37 -1.99 -56.52
C LEU A 135 -31.37 -3.02 -55.38
N GLY A 136 -31.41 -4.32 -55.70
CA GLY A 136 -31.30 -5.40 -54.73
C GLY A 136 -29.98 -5.38 -53.97
N LEU A 137 -28.86 -5.26 -54.68
CA LEU A 137 -27.53 -5.15 -54.09
C LEU A 137 -27.38 -3.90 -53.22
N LEU A 138 -27.91 -2.77 -53.67
CA LEU A 138 -27.85 -1.51 -52.91
C LEU A 138 -28.66 -1.61 -51.61
N ASN A 139 -29.83 -2.25 -51.64
CA ASN A 139 -30.62 -2.52 -50.44
C ASN A 139 -29.89 -3.44 -49.46
N GLY A 140 -29.35 -4.56 -49.93
CA GLY A 140 -28.58 -5.47 -49.08
C GLY A 140 -27.36 -4.78 -48.47
N THR A 141 -26.66 -3.94 -49.24
CA THR A 141 -25.53 -3.14 -48.74
C THR A 141 -25.96 -2.14 -47.69
N ARG A 142 -27.08 -1.44 -47.90
CA ARG A 142 -27.65 -0.50 -46.93
C ARG A 142 -28.00 -1.19 -45.61
N GLU A 143 -28.73 -2.30 -45.67
CA GLU A 143 -29.14 -3.05 -44.48
C GLU A 143 -27.94 -3.58 -43.70
N ASN A 144 -26.92 -4.11 -44.40
CA ASN A 144 -25.68 -4.55 -43.78
C ASN A 144 -24.91 -3.41 -43.12
N LEU A 145 -24.88 -2.22 -43.74
CA LEU A 145 -24.27 -1.02 -43.15
C LEU A 145 -25.02 -0.53 -41.92
N GLU A 146 -26.35 -0.46 -41.98
CA GLU A 146 -27.19 -0.09 -40.83
C GLU A 146 -26.99 -1.07 -39.67
N HIS A 147 -26.98 -2.38 -39.94
CA HIS A 147 -26.76 -3.41 -38.93
C HIS A 147 -25.35 -3.34 -38.33
N GLY A 148 -24.32 -3.28 -39.20
CA GLY A 148 -22.93 -3.19 -38.77
C GLY A 148 -22.67 -1.94 -37.93
N LEU A 149 -23.27 -0.81 -38.29
CA LEU A 149 -23.16 0.43 -37.53
C LEU A 149 -23.83 0.32 -36.15
N ALA A 150 -25.02 -0.28 -36.08
CA ALA A 150 -25.71 -0.49 -34.81
C ALA A 150 -24.88 -1.36 -33.86
N VAL A 151 -24.28 -2.44 -34.37
CA VAL A 151 -23.40 -3.33 -33.60
C VAL A 151 -22.16 -2.57 -33.12
N LEU A 152 -21.48 -1.84 -34.00
CA LEU A 152 -20.30 -1.06 -33.65
C LEU A 152 -20.61 0.03 -32.62
N CYS A 153 -21.74 0.74 -32.76
CA CYS A 153 -22.17 1.75 -31.79
C CYS A 153 -22.40 1.13 -30.40
N ARG A 154 -23.10 -0.01 -30.36
CA ARG A 154 -23.36 -0.73 -29.11
C ARG A 154 -22.07 -1.18 -28.44
N MET A 155 -21.17 -1.81 -29.20
CA MET A 155 -19.88 -2.28 -28.69
C MET A 155 -19.03 -1.12 -28.17
N ASN A 156 -19.06 0.04 -28.84
CA ASN A 156 -18.34 1.23 -28.39
C ASN A 156 -18.94 1.81 -27.09
N GLN A 157 -20.27 1.82 -26.95
CA GLN A 157 -20.94 2.19 -25.69
C GLN A 157 -20.56 1.26 -24.53
N GLU A 158 -20.56 -0.06 -24.78
CA GLU A 158 -20.16 -1.06 -23.78
C GLU A 158 -18.70 -0.87 -23.35
N MET A 159 -17.78 -0.67 -24.31
CA MET A 159 -16.37 -0.35 -24.01
C MET A 159 -16.23 0.98 -23.24
N GLY A 160 -17.03 1.99 -23.55
CA GLY A 160 -17.03 3.26 -22.84
C GLY A 160 -17.43 3.11 -21.35
N LEU A 161 -18.46 2.31 -21.08
CA LEU A 161 -18.88 1.98 -19.71
C LEU A 161 -17.81 1.17 -18.97
N GLU A 162 -17.19 0.20 -19.63
CA GLU A 162 -16.12 -0.60 -19.04
C GLU A 162 -14.88 0.25 -18.73
N ASN A 163 -14.55 1.20 -19.60
CA ASN A 163 -13.45 2.14 -19.39
C ASN A 163 -13.72 3.08 -18.21
N LEU A 164 -14.96 3.58 -18.06
CA LEU A 164 -15.36 4.34 -16.87
C LEU A 164 -15.20 3.52 -15.60
N LYS A 165 -15.70 2.27 -15.59
CA LYS A 165 -15.54 1.37 -14.45
C LYS A 165 -14.08 1.07 -14.14
N LEU A 166 -13.25 0.90 -15.16
CA LEU A 166 -11.83 0.66 -15.00
C LEU A 166 -11.13 1.88 -14.41
N ARG A 167 -11.50 3.09 -14.84
CA ARG A 167 -11.01 4.35 -14.28
C ARG A 167 -11.38 4.49 -12.80
N ASP A 168 -12.63 4.21 -12.44
CA ASP A 168 -13.08 4.24 -11.04
C ASP A 168 -12.30 3.23 -10.17
N ASN A 169 -12.07 2.03 -10.71
CA ASN A 169 -11.28 1.01 -10.03
C ASN A 169 -9.81 1.44 -9.87
N VAL A 170 -9.22 2.06 -10.89
CA VAL A 170 -7.85 2.58 -10.82
C VAL A 170 -7.75 3.67 -9.75
N GLU A 171 -8.69 4.62 -9.72
CA GLU A 171 -8.73 5.68 -8.71
C GLU A 171 -8.85 5.11 -7.29
N SER A 172 -9.74 4.13 -7.08
CA SER A 172 -9.88 3.42 -5.80
C SER A 172 -8.60 2.68 -5.38
N ILE A 173 -7.95 1.97 -6.30
CA ILE A 173 -6.69 1.27 -6.03
C ILE A 173 -5.58 2.28 -5.72
N THR A 174 -5.50 3.40 -6.45
CA THR A 174 -4.54 4.47 -6.19
C THR A 174 -4.71 5.02 -4.78
N GLN A 175 -5.95 5.30 -4.36
CA GLN A 175 -6.23 5.75 -2.99
C GLN A 175 -5.79 4.70 -1.94
N GLN A 176 -6.08 3.42 -2.15
CA GLN A 176 -5.63 2.36 -1.25
C GLN A 176 -4.11 2.26 -1.17
N VAL A 177 -3.41 2.43 -2.30
CA VAL A 177 -1.94 2.44 -2.33
C VAL A 177 -1.38 3.62 -1.54
N GLU A 178 -1.97 4.80 -1.63
CA GLU A 178 -1.59 5.96 -0.83
C GLU A 178 -1.82 5.73 0.67
N GLU A 179 -2.96 5.15 1.05
CA GLU A 179 -3.25 4.77 2.44
C GLU A 179 -2.24 3.75 2.99
N TYR A 180 -1.95 2.69 2.23
CA TYR A 180 -0.94 1.70 2.64
C TYR A 180 0.46 2.29 2.71
N SER A 181 0.80 3.23 1.83
CA SER A 181 2.07 3.96 1.89
C SER A 181 2.18 4.78 3.18
N ALA A 182 1.12 5.51 3.55
CA ALA A 182 1.06 6.27 4.80
C ALA A 182 1.16 5.36 6.03
N ILE A 183 0.48 4.21 6.03
CA ILE A 183 0.58 3.21 7.10
C ILE A 183 2.02 2.70 7.21
N ASN A 184 2.68 2.39 6.09
CA ASN A 184 4.05 1.89 6.10
C ASN A 184 5.04 2.93 6.68
N VAL A 185 4.87 4.21 6.34
CA VAL A 185 5.64 5.30 6.96
C VAL A 185 5.41 5.36 8.48
N SER A 186 4.16 5.26 8.93
CA SER A 186 3.83 5.23 10.36
C SER A 186 4.41 4.01 11.08
N LEU A 187 4.41 2.84 10.43
CA LEU A 187 4.96 1.60 10.97
C LEU A 187 6.48 1.72 11.15
N ASN A 188 7.19 2.24 10.14
CA ASN A 188 8.62 2.48 10.23
C ASN A 188 8.98 3.42 11.38
N LYS A 189 8.23 4.52 11.55
CA LYS A 189 8.43 5.43 12.69
C LYS A 189 8.18 4.74 14.04
N THR A 190 7.21 3.83 14.10
CA THR A 190 6.94 3.05 15.31
C THR A 190 8.07 2.08 15.62
N ILE A 191 8.64 1.45 14.60
CA ILE A 191 9.82 0.58 14.73
C ILE A 191 11.01 1.37 15.26
N GLU A 192 11.31 2.54 14.69
CA GLU A 192 12.39 3.42 15.16
C GLU A 192 12.21 3.81 16.64
N ASN A 193 10.98 4.18 17.04
CA ASN A 193 10.67 4.50 18.43
C ASN A 193 10.84 3.30 19.37
N LEU A 194 10.44 2.10 18.93
CA LEU A 194 10.61 0.88 19.72
C LEU A 194 12.08 0.53 19.90
N GLN A 195 12.90 0.65 18.85
CA GLN A 195 14.35 0.46 18.92
C GLN A 195 15.02 1.47 19.87
N ALA A 196 14.61 2.73 19.82
CA ALA A 196 15.10 3.75 20.73
C ALA A 196 14.74 3.45 22.20
N ASN A 197 13.49 3.01 22.45
CA ASN A 197 13.04 2.60 23.78
C ASN A 197 13.75 1.35 24.29
N GLU A 198 13.99 0.36 23.42
CA GLU A 198 14.76 -0.84 23.75
C GLU A 198 16.19 -0.49 24.17
N ALA A 199 16.86 0.38 23.41
CA ALA A 199 18.20 0.86 23.74
C ALA A 199 18.21 1.60 25.09
N HIS A 200 17.22 2.45 25.34
CA HIS A 200 17.07 3.18 26.60
C HIS A 200 16.84 2.24 27.79
N LEU A 201 15.93 1.28 27.66
CA LEU A 201 15.66 0.28 28.71
C LEU A 201 16.89 -0.58 28.99
N THR A 202 17.61 -1.00 27.95
CA THR A 202 18.85 -1.77 28.09
C THR A 202 19.89 -0.98 28.89
N LEU A 203 20.06 0.30 28.59
CA LEU A 203 20.97 1.18 29.33
C LEU A 203 20.53 1.33 30.79
N GLN A 204 19.24 1.57 31.05
CA GLN A 204 18.71 1.63 32.41
C GLN A 204 18.95 0.33 33.19
N LEU A 205 18.79 -0.83 32.56
CA LEU A 205 18.99 -2.12 33.19
C LEU A 205 20.47 -2.36 33.53
N VAL A 206 21.39 -1.96 32.64
CA VAL A 206 22.83 -1.98 32.93
C VAL A 206 23.15 -1.06 34.12
N THR A 207 22.67 0.19 34.12
CA THR A 207 22.90 1.12 35.22
C THR A 207 22.34 0.59 36.55
N LEU A 208 21.12 0.08 36.54
CA LEU A 208 20.50 -0.51 37.73
C LEU A 208 21.29 -1.71 38.24
N SER A 209 21.81 -2.55 37.33
CA SER A 209 22.65 -3.71 37.70
C SER A 209 23.98 -3.28 38.33
N GLU A 210 24.59 -2.20 37.86
CA GLU A 210 25.81 -1.64 38.43
C GLU A 210 25.55 -1.04 39.82
N GLU A 211 24.43 -0.33 40.00
CA GLU A 211 24.00 0.17 41.30
C GLU A 211 23.74 -0.97 42.28
N LEU A 212 23.05 -2.03 41.84
CA LEU A 212 22.78 -3.21 42.66
C LEU A 212 24.09 -3.88 43.12
N ARG A 213 25.05 -4.04 42.21
CA ARG A 213 26.39 -4.57 42.53
C ARG A 213 27.14 -3.69 43.51
N LYS A 214 27.00 -2.36 43.40
CA LYS A 214 27.57 -1.41 44.36
C LYS A 214 26.94 -1.55 45.74
N TYR A 215 25.61 -1.67 45.82
CA TYR A 215 24.92 -1.94 47.08
C TYR A 215 25.32 -3.28 47.70
N GLU A 216 25.45 -4.33 46.89
CA GLU A 216 25.93 -5.64 47.34
C GLU A 216 27.34 -5.55 47.94
N SER A 217 28.26 -4.83 47.30
CA SER A 217 29.59 -4.54 47.84
C SER A 217 29.52 -3.78 49.17
N MET A 218 28.70 -2.73 49.25
CA MET A 218 28.55 -1.95 50.49
C MET A 218 27.97 -2.79 51.63
N ILE A 219 27.04 -3.71 51.34
CA ILE A 219 26.50 -4.65 52.34
C ILE A 219 27.58 -5.64 52.78
N ALA A 220 28.38 -6.18 51.85
CA ALA A 220 29.49 -7.08 52.17
C ALA A 220 30.54 -6.38 53.04
N ASP A 221 30.94 -5.15 52.69
CA ASP A 221 31.88 -4.33 53.46
C ASP A 221 31.32 -3.95 54.84
N GLY A 222 30.02 -3.62 54.91
CA GLY A 222 29.34 -3.38 56.18
C GLY A 222 29.27 -4.63 57.05
N SER A 223 29.03 -5.79 56.46
CA SER A 223 29.00 -7.08 57.17
C SER A 223 30.38 -7.48 57.67
N SER A 224 31.45 -7.22 56.92
CA SER A 224 32.82 -7.50 57.36
C SER A 224 33.23 -6.56 58.49
N SER A 225 32.94 -5.26 58.36
CA SER A 225 33.17 -4.27 59.41
C SER A 225 32.40 -4.61 60.69
N PHE A 226 31.13 -5.02 60.58
CA PHE A 226 30.35 -5.48 61.73
C PHE A 226 30.92 -6.75 62.37
N ALA A 227 31.44 -7.68 61.57
CA ALA A 227 32.08 -8.89 62.09
C ALA A 227 33.37 -8.56 62.85
N GLU A 228 34.20 -7.65 62.34
CA GLU A 228 35.40 -7.15 63.01
C GLU A 228 35.06 -6.43 64.32
N GLU A 229 34.08 -5.52 64.29
CA GLU A 229 33.64 -4.77 65.47
C GLU A 229 33.00 -5.70 66.52
N SER A 230 32.23 -6.70 66.08
CA SER A 230 31.69 -7.76 66.94
C SER A 230 32.80 -8.59 67.60
N GLN A 231 33.86 -8.90 66.85
CA GLN A 231 35.01 -9.63 67.37
C GLN A 231 35.82 -8.78 68.36
N ALA A 232 36.04 -7.51 68.05
CA ALA A 232 36.66 -6.55 68.96
C ALA A 232 35.83 -6.41 70.24
N PHE A 233 34.52 -6.24 70.14
CA PHE A 233 33.61 -6.18 71.28
C PHE A 233 33.66 -7.44 72.15
N LYS A 234 33.70 -8.63 71.54
CA LYS A 234 33.89 -9.89 72.27
C LYS A 234 35.23 -9.92 73.00
N ALA A 235 36.32 -9.48 72.37
CA ALA A 235 37.63 -9.41 72.99
C ALA A 235 37.65 -8.42 74.17
N THR A 236 37.05 -7.24 74.02
CA THR A 236 36.91 -6.26 75.10
C THR A 236 36.06 -6.80 76.24
N THR A 237 34.95 -7.49 75.94
CA THR A 237 34.09 -8.11 76.96
C THR A 237 34.85 -9.19 77.73
N ALA A 238 35.63 -10.03 77.04
CA ALA A 238 36.48 -11.04 77.68
C ALA A 238 37.58 -10.40 78.55
N SER A 239 38.19 -9.31 78.10
CA SER A 239 39.15 -8.54 78.89
C SER A 239 38.50 -7.96 80.15
N LEU A 240 37.30 -7.38 80.02
CA LEU A 240 36.56 -6.82 81.16
C LEU A 240 36.15 -7.89 82.17
N GLU A 241 35.79 -9.09 81.70
CA GLU A 241 35.49 -10.24 82.56
C GLU A 241 36.73 -10.72 83.33
N GLU A 242 37.90 -10.74 82.67
CA GLU A 242 39.17 -11.07 83.31
C GLU A 242 39.59 -10.00 84.33
N ASP A 243 39.49 -8.72 83.99
CA ASP A 243 39.72 -7.62 84.93
C ASP A 243 38.77 -7.72 86.13
N GLY A 244 37.50 -8.06 85.89
CA GLY A 244 36.52 -8.34 86.95
C GLY A 244 36.94 -9.49 87.86
N ARG A 245 37.49 -10.58 87.31
CA ARG A 245 38.06 -11.68 88.12
C ARG A 245 39.28 -11.22 88.92
N GLN A 246 40.18 -10.45 88.32
CA GLN A 246 41.36 -9.93 89.01
C GLN A 246 40.96 -9.01 90.16
N LEU A 247 40.00 -8.12 89.95
CA LEU A 247 39.49 -7.21 90.96
C LEU A 247 38.80 -7.97 92.10
N GLN A 248 38.08 -9.05 91.78
CA GLN A 248 37.51 -9.96 92.78
C GLN A 248 38.60 -10.70 93.58
N LEU A 249 39.70 -11.07 92.94
CA LEU A 249 40.84 -11.73 93.57
C LEU A 249 41.60 -10.75 94.48
N VAL A 250 41.78 -9.49 94.05
CA VAL A 250 42.29 -8.40 94.88
C VAL A 250 41.36 -8.16 96.07
N ALA A 251 40.05 -8.09 95.87
CA ALA A 251 39.08 -7.92 96.95
C ALA A 251 39.11 -9.09 97.95
N GLN A 252 39.24 -10.34 97.49
CA GLN A 252 39.43 -11.51 98.36
C GLN A 252 40.76 -11.46 99.12
N THR A 253 41.82 -11.03 98.46
CA THR A 253 43.15 -10.88 99.08
C THR A 253 43.11 -9.79 100.15
N LEU A 254 42.50 -8.64 99.85
CA LEU A 254 42.28 -7.54 100.80
C LEU A 254 41.42 -7.99 101.98
N SER A 255 40.35 -8.74 101.72
CA SER A 255 39.49 -9.34 102.75
C SER A 255 40.24 -10.33 103.65
N HIS A 256 41.12 -11.15 103.08
CA HIS A 256 41.98 -12.07 103.84
C HIS A 256 43.01 -11.33 104.71
N TYR A 257 43.59 -10.23 104.22
CA TYR A 257 44.52 -9.39 105.00
C TYR A 257 43.81 -8.60 106.10
N VAL A 258 42.63 -8.03 105.81
CA VAL A 258 41.78 -7.35 106.82
C VAL A 258 41.25 -8.36 107.84
N GLY A 259 40.95 -9.60 107.44
CA GLY A 259 40.59 -10.69 108.34
C GLY A 259 41.73 -11.15 109.26
N ARG A 260 42.99 -10.91 108.88
CA ARG A 260 44.20 -11.21 109.68
C ARG A 260 44.60 -10.10 110.65
N PHE A 261 44.08 -8.89 110.47
CA PHE A 261 44.37 -7.74 111.32
C PHE A 261 44.02 -7.95 112.81
N PRO A 262 42.86 -8.56 113.17
CA PRO A 262 42.50 -8.85 114.56
C PRO A 262 43.50 -9.78 115.25
N ASP A 263 43.98 -10.81 114.56
CA ASP A 263 44.96 -11.78 115.10
C ASP A 263 46.33 -11.15 115.34
N MET A 264 46.73 -10.21 114.48
CA MET A 264 47.99 -9.49 114.58
C MET A 264 47.98 -8.42 115.69
N THR A 265 46.81 -7.79 115.95
CA THR A 265 46.63 -6.90 117.11
C THR A 265 46.43 -7.64 118.44
N GLY A 266 45.90 -8.86 118.41
CA GLY A 266 45.74 -9.71 119.60
C GLY A 266 47.06 -10.18 120.21
N SER A 267 48.10 -10.38 119.38
CA SER A 267 49.43 -10.78 119.86
C SER A 267 50.23 -9.62 120.48
N VAL A 268 49.87 -8.37 120.20
CA VAL A 268 50.56 -7.17 120.72
C VAL A 268 50.06 -6.77 122.11
N LEU A 269 48.87 -7.21 122.54
CA LEU A 269 48.25 -6.79 123.80
C LEU A 269 48.41 -7.76 124.98
N SER A 270 49.03 -8.95 124.80
CA SER A 270 48.98 -10.03 125.81
C SER A 270 50.31 -10.47 126.46
N SER A 271 51.43 -9.74 126.35
CA SER A 271 52.63 -10.10 127.14
C SER A 271 53.51 -8.92 127.55
N ASN A 272 53.05 -8.19 128.56
CA ASN A 272 53.86 -7.30 129.38
C ASN A 272 54.37 -8.09 130.59
N ASN A 273 55.62 -8.58 130.56
CA ASN A 273 56.46 -8.78 131.75
C ASN A 273 57.93 -9.04 131.38
N SER A 274 58.72 -7.95 131.46
CA SER A 274 60.14 -7.86 131.89
C SER A 274 61.26 -8.62 131.15
N SER A 275 62.16 -7.90 130.46
CA SER A 275 63.62 -7.88 130.69
C SER A 275 64.36 -6.91 129.70
N PRO A 276 65.44 -6.19 130.08
CA PRO A 276 66.06 -5.12 129.28
C PRO A 276 66.93 -5.56 128.08
N ALA A 277 66.93 -6.85 127.70
CA ALA A 277 67.76 -7.38 126.63
C ALA A 277 67.07 -7.39 125.24
N ASP A 278 65.75 -7.16 125.17
CA ASP A 278 64.97 -7.28 123.93
C ASP A 278 64.72 -5.95 123.19
N GLN A 279 65.12 -4.80 123.75
CA GLN A 279 65.01 -3.50 123.06
C GLN A 279 65.84 -3.44 121.77
N HIS A 280 66.93 -4.20 121.65
CA HIS A 280 67.77 -4.18 120.45
C HIS A 280 67.19 -5.00 119.29
N LYS A 281 66.42 -6.08 119.58
CA LYS A 281 65.68 -6.83 118.55
C LYS A 281 64.38 -6.15 118.14
N GLN A 282 63.75 -5.43 119.07
CA GLN A 282 62.52 -4.68 118.79
C GLN A 282 62.77 -3.49 117.87
N GLN A 283 63.95 -2.86 117.95
CA GLN A 283 64.36 -1.79 117.03
C GLN A 283 64.71 -2.31 115.62
N GLU A 284 65.21 -3.54 115.51
CA GLU A 284 65.44 -4.22 114.22
C GLU A 284 64.13 -4.64 113.54
N ALA A 285 63.16 -5.15 114.30
CA ALA A 285 61.82 -5.50 113.77
C ALA A 285 61.00 -4.27 113.35
N THR A 286 61.09 -3.14 114.08
CA THR A 286 60.45 -1.89 113.67
C THR A 286 61.11 -1.26 112.45
N ASN A 287 62.43 -1.38 112.29
CA ASN A 287 63.13 -0.88 111.10
C ASN A 287 62.88 -1.77 109.87
N SER A 288 62.70 -3.09 110.02
CA SER A 288 62.29 -3.95 108.91
C SER A 288 60.84 -3.65 108.49
N ALA A 289 59.92 -3.50 109.46
CA ALA A 289 58.53 -3.17 109.17
C ALA A 289 58.36 -1.78 108.53
N LEU A 290 59.15 -0.77 108.95
CA LEU A 290 59.18 0.55 108.29
C LEU A 290 59.75 0.48 106.87
N ARG A 291 60.77 -0.37 106.65
CA ARG A 291 61.38 -0.54 105.33
C ARG A 291 60.44 -1.27 104.36
N ASP A 292 59.67 -2.24 104.86
CA ASP A 292 58.65 -2.94 104.08
C ASP A 292 57.42 -2.06 103.80
N SER A 293 57.03 -1.19 104.74
CA SER A 293 55.95 -0.22 104.49
C SER A 293 56.38 0.96 103.62
N GLN A 294 57.65 1.38 103.64
CA GLN A 294 58.20 2.31 102.65
C GLN A 294 58.31 1.67 101.26
N LYS A 295 58.66 0.38 101.19
CA LYS A 295 58.67 -0.37 99.93
C LYS A 295 57.27 -0.51 99.32
N LEU A 296 56.25 -0.73 100.15
CA LEU A 296 54.83 -0.74 99.73
C LEU A 296 54.32 0.64 99.30
N LEU A 297 54.75 1.72 99.95
CA LEU A 297 54.41 3.07 99.49
C LEU A 297 55.09 3.42 98.16
N GLN A 298 56.30 2.92 97.92
CA GLN A 298 57.01 3.08 96.65
C GLN A 298 56.40 2.19 95.54
N GLU A 299 55.88 1.01 95.88
CA GLU A 299 55.11 0.14 94.98
C GLU A 299 53.70 0.69 94.69
N ILE A 300 53.19 1.61 95.52
CA ILE A 300 51.94 2.37 95.29
C ILE A 300 52.21 3.66 94.49
N ASP A 301 53.39 4.28 94.62
CA ASP A 301 53.81 5.45 93.81
C ASP A 301 54.20 5.03 92.37
N ASP A 302 54.71 3.81 92.17
CA ASP A 302 54.94 3.20 90.84
C ASP A 302 53.64 2.74 90.15
N ILE A 303 52.49 2.83 90.82
CA ILE A 303 51.16 2.72 90.21
C ILE A 303 50.81 4.08 89.60
N ASP A 304 51.48 4.41 88.50
CA ASP A 304 51.26 5.58 87.64
C ASP A 304 49.93 5.45 86.87
N LEU A 305 48.82 5.41 87.60
CA LEU A 305 47.51 4.97 87.09
C LEU A 305 46.55 6.14 86.82
N THR A 306 47.06 7.36 86.68
CA THR A 306 46.19 8.53 86.44
C THR A 306 46.43 9.26 85.13
N ASP A 307 47.66 9.39 84.61
CA ASP A 307 47.88 10.14 83.35
C ASP A 307 47.81 9.26 82.08
N ASP A 308 48.23 8.00 82.13
CA ASP A 308 48.19 7.10 80.96
C ASP A 308 46.77 6.54 80.67
N TYR A 309 45.97 6.32 81.72
CA TYR A 309 44.58 5.88 81.59
C TYR A 309 43.65 6.99 81.06
N LEU A 310 43.86 8.26 81.45
CA LEU A 310 43.10 9.39 80.93
C LEU A 310 43.48 9.72 79.47
N SER A 311 44.77 9.66 79.12
CA SER A 311 45.24 9.87 77.75
C SER A 311 44.76 8.77 76.78
N SER A 312 44.69 7.52 77.24
CA SER A 312 44.12 6.40 76.50
C SER A 312 42.61 6.56 76.27
N LEU A 313 41.85 6.99 77.29
CA LEU A 313 40.40 7.23 77.19
C LEU A 313 40.06 8.43 76.28
N GLU A 314 40.87 9.49 76.32
CA GLU A 314 40.68 10.67 75.47
C GLU A 314 41.02 10.36 73.99
N SER A 315 42.01 9.50 73.74
CA SER A 315 42.30 9.01 72.38
C SER A 315 41.21 8.09 71.80
N GLN A 316 40.58 7.25 72.64
CA GLN A 316 39.46 6.39 72.22
C GLN A 316 38.16 7.17 72.00
N THR A 317 37.93 8.28 72.72
CA THR A 317 36.77 9.14 72.50
C THR A 317 36.92 10.07 71.29
N GLN A 318 38.13 10.47 70.91
CA GLN A 318 38.37 11.17 69.63
C GLN A 318 38.23 10.25 68.41
N ALA A 319 38.53 8.95 68.53
CA ALA A 319 38.33 7.96 67.46
C ALA A 319 36.84 7.63 67.20
N LEU A 320 35.95 7.92 68.15
CA LEU A 320 34.50 7.69 68.06
C LEU A 320 33.69 8.91 67.57
N SER A 321 34.34 10.01 67.19
CA SER A 321 33.67 11.15 66.56
C SER A 321 33.50 10.90 65.04
N PRO A 322 32.26 10.79 64.52
CA PRO A 322 32.03 10.50 63.11
C PRO A 322 32.54 11.66 62.22
N PRO A 323 33.09 11.39 61.03
CA PRO A 323 33.40 12.45 60.08
C PRO A 323 32.10 13.18 59.72
N ARG A 324 32.08 14.48 60.00
CA ARG A 324 31.03 15.42 59.60
C ARG A 324 30.94 15.39 58.06
N ARG A 325 30.00 14.61 57.51
CA ARG A 325 29.65 14.62 56.09
C ARG A 325 29.20 16.02 55.70
N THR A 326 30.10 16.78 55.09
CA THR A 326 29.74 17.95 54.29
C THR A 326 29.06 17.49 53.01
N GLY A 327 27.86 18.03 52.75
CA GLY A 327 27.34 18.19 51.38
C GLY A 327 26.59 17.00 50.79
N LEU A 328 25.36 16.79 51.26
CA LEU A 328 24.31 16.18 50.42
C LEU A 328 23.91 17.26 49.39
N ASN A 329 24.46 17.22 48.18
CA ASN A 329 23.98 18.04 47.08
C ASN A 329 22.98 17.21 46.29
N ILE A 330 21.69 17.51 46.47
CA ILE A 330 20.58 16.97 45.69
C ILE A 330 20.47 17.86 44.44
N PRO A 331 20.74 17.39 43.22
CA PRO A 331 20.31 18.10 42.04
C PRO A 331 18.79 17.92 41.91
N GLY A 332 18.07 19.02 42.04
CA GLY A 332 16.67 19.10 41.68
C GLY A 332 16.49 18.86 40.18
N ASN A 333 15.52 18.02 39.84
CA ASN A 333 14.92 17.93 38.52
C ASN A 333 14.38 19.31 38.10
N LEU A 334 14.84 19.77 36.94
CA LEU A 334 14.04 20.46 35.93
C LEU A 334 13.89 19.50 34.75
#